data_AF-A0A7R7XPS1-F1
#
_entry.id   AF-A0A7R7XPS1-F1
#
_cell.length_a   1.000
_cell.length_b   1.000
_cell.length_c   1.000
_cell.angle_alpha   90.00
_cell.angle_beta   90.00
_cell.angle_gamma   90.00
#
_symmetry.space_group_name_H-M   'P 1'
#
loop_
_entity.id
_entity.type
_entity.pdbx_description
1 polymer ?
#
loop_
_entity_poly.entity_id
_entity_poly.type
_entity_poly.pdbx_seq_one_letter_code
_entity_poly.pdbx_strand_id
1 'polypeptide(L)'
;MPLRLRKCAIREFVQDVTNPNASMLMLMLNPERNDWGMPHLRWRFNIGNVFVARDDGENLDVRDLEMMCHFARFKLQPMFKGVAQEKSEVESEAEDNDEDVHIVGAKQKALKWITWENMEKHWDMVW
;
A
#
# COMPACT_ATOMS: atom_id res chain seq x y z
N MET A 1 -2.61 10.42 -7.80
CA MET A 1 -1.87 9.98 -9.00
C MET A 1 -2.28 8.55 -9.30
N PRO A 2 -2.87 8.24 -10.46
CA PRO A 2 -3.18 6.87 -10.81
C PRO A 2 -1.92 6.13 -11.25
N LEU A 3 -1.64 5.00 -10.59
CA LEU A 3 -0.53 4.09 -10.89
C LEU A 3 -1.09 2.75 -11.33
N ARG A 4 -0.52 2.17 -12.37
CA ARG A 4 -0.74 0.77 -12.75
C ARG A 4 0.35 -0.09 -12.15
N LEU A 5 -0.07 -0.98 -11.26
CA LEU A 5 0.78 -1.92 -10.57
C LEU A 5 0.44 -3.34 -10.99
N ARG A 6 1.41 -4.06 -11.55
CA ARG A 6 1.23 -5.45 -12.00
C ARG A 6 2.27 -6.35 -11.36
N LYS A 7 1.81 -7.45 -10.74
CA LYS A 7 2.70 -8.49 -10.25
C LYS A 7 3.42 -9.15 -11.42
N CYS A 8 4.74 -9.22 -11.37
CA CYS A 8 5.52 -10.02 -12.30
C CYS A 8 5.57 -11.46 -11.79
N ALA A 9 5.19 -12.42 -12.64
CA ALA A 9 5.25 -13.84 -12.30
C ALA A 9 6.70 -14.27 -12.08
N ILE A 10 6.97 -14.92 -10.94
CA ILE A 10 8.23 -15.61 -10.70
C ILE A 10 8.10 -16.97 -11.37
N ARG A 11 8.98 -17.27 -12.34
CA ARG A 11 8.88 -18.48 -13.17
C ARG A 11 9.30 -19.77 -12.44
N GLU A 12 9.97 -19.66 -11.31
CA GLU A 12 10.54 -20.80 -10.59
C GLU A 12 10.15 -20.74 -9.10
N PHE A 13 9.63 -21.85 -8.56
CA PHE A 13 9.34 -22.01 -7.13
C PHE A 13 10.66 -22.17 -6.36
N VAL A 14 11.37 -21.08 -6.13
CA VAL A 14 12.60 -21.09 -5.33
C VAL A 14 12.49 -20.04 -4.23
N GLN A 15 12.41 -20.51 -3.00
CA GLN A 15 12.48 -19.73 -1.75
C GLN A 15 11.46 -18.57 -1.61
N ASP A 16 11.28 -18.09 -0.38
CA ASP A 16 10.51 -16.87 -0.14
C ASP A 16 11.23 -15.67 -0.78
N VAL A 17 10.88 -15.34 -2.01
CA VAL A 17 11.41 -14.20 -2.77
C VAL A 17 10.64 -12.91 -2.49
N THR A 18 10.12 -12.74 -1.27
CA THR A 18 9.39 -11.53 -0.91
C THR A 18 10.30 -10.29 -0.97
N ASN A 19 9.95 -9.37 -1.86
CA ASN A 19 10.48 -8.02 -1.92
C ASN A 19 9.53 -7.09 -1.12
N PRO A 20 9.93 -6.62 0.06
CA PRO A 20 9.06 -5.80 0.91
C PRO A 20 8.60 -4.51 0.24
N ASN A 21 9.43 -3.90 -0.61
CA ASN A 21 9.08 -2.68 -1.33
C ASN A 21 8.00 -2.94 -2.38
N ALA A 22 8.18 -4.00 -3.17
CA ALA A 22 7.19 -4.44 -4.15
C ALA A 22 5.84 -4.79 -3.48
N SER A 23 5.90 -5.47 -2.33
CA SER A 23 4.72 -5.72 -1.50
C SER A 23 4.06 -4.42 -1.04
N MET A 24 4.81 -3.45 -0.52
CA MET A 24 4.22 -2.18 -0.06
C MET A 24 3.57 -1.39 -1.19
N LEU A 25 4.19 -1.33 -2.37
CA LEU A 25 3.60 -0.67 -3.54
C LEU A 25 2.25 -1.30 -3.90
N MET A 26 2.21 -2.61 -4.06
CA MET A 26 0.99 -3.35 -4.42
C MET A 26 -0.11 -3.24 -3.37
N LEU A 27 0.26 -3.19 -2.09
CA LEU A 27 -0.69 -3.24 -0.99
C LEU A 27 -1.21 -1.86 -0.61
N MET A 28 -0.38 -0.83 -0.68
CA MET A 28 -0.69 0.50 -0.15
C MET A 28 -1.05 1.51 -1.25
N LEU A 29 -0.55 1.33 -2.48
CA LEU A 29 -0.71 2.28 -3.59
C LEU A 29 -1.56 1.74 -4.76
N ASN A 30 -2.29 0.63 -4.56
CA ASN A 30 -3.16 0.06 -5.58
C ASN A 30 -4.65 0.12 -5.19
N PRO A 31 -5.31 1.28 -5.33
CA PRO A 31 -6.70 1.45 -4.91
C PRO A 31 -7.70 0.65 -5.74
N GLU A 32 -7.31 0.12 -6.90
CA GLU A 32 -8.17 -0.73 -7.74
C GLU A 32 -8.36 -2.13 -7.14
N ARG A 33 -7.50 -2.54 -6.20
CA ARG A 33 -7.63 -3.84 -5.54
C ARG A 33 -8.60 -3.78 -4.38
N ASN A 34 -9.47 -4.77 -4.27
CA ASN A 34 -10.42 -4.87 -3.15
C ASN A 34 -9.72 -4.93 -1.77
N ASP A 35 -8.56 -5.59 -1.70
CA ASP A 35 -7.79 -5.85 -0.48
C ASP A 35 -6.69 -4.81 -0.19
N TRP A 36 -6.68 -3.67 -0.90
CA TRP A 36 -5.69 -2.62 -0.65
C TRP A 36 -5.82 -2.01 0.74
N GLY A 37 -4.70 -1.58 1.31
CA GLY A 37 -4.58 -1.06 2.67
C GLY A 37 -4.70 -2.13 3.77
N MET A 38 -5.51 -3.17 3.55
CA MET A 38 -5.80 -4.25 4.49
C MET A 38 -5.64 -5.65 3.87
N PRO A 39 -4.45 -6.02 3.40
CA PRO A 39 -4.27 -7.31 2.76
C PRO A 39 -4.27 -8.45 3.78
N HIS A 40 -4.84 -9.59 3.38
CA HIS A 40 -4.67 -10.84 4.14
C HIS A 40 -3.18 -11.15 4.36
N LEU A 41 -2.83 -11.69 5.53
CA LEU A 41 -1.43 -12.01 5.90
C LEU A 41 -0.67 -12.80 4.83
N ARG A 42 -1.37 -13.68 4.09
CA ARG A 42 -0.79 -14.53 3.03
C ARG A 42 -0.34 -13.75 1.80
N TRP A 43 -0.84 -12.53 1.58
CA TRP A 43 -0.49 -11.70 0.42
C TRP A 43 0.89 -11.07 0.50
N ARG A 44 1.49 -10.98 1.69
CA ARG A 44 2.84 -10.43 1.83
C ARG A 44 3.91 -11.34 1.25
N PHE A 45 3.59 -12.61 1.02
CA PHE A 45 4.54 -13.62 0.58
C PHE A 45 4.56 -13.73 -0.95
N ASN A 46 5.70 -14.15 -1.49
CA ASN A 46 5.88 -14.47 -2.92
C ASN A 46 5.57 -13.29 -3.87
N ILE A 47 5.86 -12.06 -3.43
CA ILE A 47 5.91 -10.88 -4.31
C ILE A 47 7.39 -10.61 -4.61
N GLY A 48 7.88 -11.12 -5.73
CA GLY A 48 9.26 -10.91 -6.16
C GLY A 48 9.46 -9.54 -6.79
N ASN A 49 8.74 -9.28 -7.88
CA ASN A 49 8.86 -8.05 -8.65
C ASN A 49 7.48 -7.50 -9.01
N VAL A 50 7.41 -6.19 -9.15
CA VAL A 50 6.21 -5.47 -9.57
C VAL A 50 6.59 -4.54 -10.72
N PHE A 51 5.83 -4.60 -11.79
CA PHE A 51 5.87 -3.62 -12.85
C PHE A 51 5.03 -2.42 -12.42
N VAL A 52 5.64 -1.23 -12.45
CA VAL A 52 5.03 0.04 -12.07
C VAL A 52 5.01 0.94 -13.29
N ALA A 53 3.85 1.50 -13.60
CA ALA A 53 3.69 2.51 -14.64
C ALA A 53 2.77 3.63 -14.14
N ARG A 54 3.05 4.87 -14.56
CA ARG A 54 2.13 5.98 -14.36
C ARG A 54 1.07 5.99 -15.45
N ASP A 55 -0.14 6.38 -15.09
CA ASP A 55 -1.26 6.46 -16.04
C ASP A 55 -1.18 7.66 -16.98
N ASP A 56 -0.43 8.69 -16.59
CA ASP A 56 -0.15 9.87 -17.42
C ASP A 56 0.94 9.63 -18.47
N GLY A 57 1.58 8.45 -18.46
CA GLY A 57 2.63 8.08 -19.41
C GLY A 57 3.99 8.73 -19.14
N GLU A 58 4.16 9.45 -18.03
CA GLU A 58 5.48 9.93 -17.62
C GLU A 58 6.36 8.79 -17.15
N ASN A 59 7.68 8.94 -17.38
CA ASN A 59 8.65 7.96 -16.93
C ASN A 59 8.80 8.00 -15.40
N LEU A 60 9.07 6.83 -14.84
CA LEU A 60 9.51 6.70 -13.46
C LEU A 60 10.99 6.36 -13.46
N ASP A 61 11.78 7.13 -12.72
CA ASP A 61 13.14 6.75 -12.40
C ASP A 61 13.17 5.87 -11.12
N VAL A 62 14.38 5.44 -10.74
CA VAL A 62 14.56 4.61 -9.55
C VAL A 62 14.25 5.39 -8.27
N ARG A 63 14.56 6.69 -8.23
CA ARG A 63 14.36 7.55 -7.08
C ARG A 63 12.87 7.81 -6.83
N ASP A 64 12.08 7.93 -7.89
CA ASP A 64 10.62 8.02 -7.83
C ASP A 64 10.03 6.77 -7.15
N LEU A 65 10.53 5.58 -7.53
CA LEU A 65 10.10 4.33 -6.92
C LEU A 65 10.50 4.24 -5.45
N GLU A 66 11.70 4.70 -5.09
CA GLU A 66 12.15 4.77 -3.69
C GLU A 66 11.27 5.71 -2.86
N MET A 67 10.97 6.90 -3.39
CA MET A 67 10.08 7.87 -2.78
C MET A 67 8.69 7.27 -2.54
N MET A 68 8.10 6.61 -3.55
CA MET A 68 6.81 5.94 -3.42
C MET A 68 6.83 4.84 -2.36
N CYS A 69 7.87 4.00 -2.34
CA CYS A 69 8.03 2.93 -1.35
C CYS A 69 8.16 3.52 0.06
N HIS A 70 8.93 4.59 0.20
CA HIS A 70 9.09 5.29 1.46
C HIS A 70 7.76 5.84 1.96
N PHE A 71 7.03 6.55 1.09
CA PHE A 71 5.71 7.09 1.42
C PHE A 71 4.72 5.99 1.82
N ALA A 72 4.67 4.89 1.06
CA ALA A 72 3.83 3.74 1.38
C ALA A 72 4.14 3.16 2.78
N ARG A 73 5.42 3.04 3.11
CA ARG A 73 5.88 2.46 4.37
C ARG A 73 5.68 3.37 5.58
N PHE A 74 6.00 4.65 5.45
CA PHE A 74 6.07 5.56 6.60
C PHE A 74 4.86 6.47 6.74
N LYS A 75 4.10 6.69 5.67
CA LYS A 75 2.87 7.49 5.72
C LYS A 75 1.60 6.66 5.67
N LEU A 76 1.49 5.74 4.71
CA LEU A 76 0.24 4.99 4.48
C LEU A 76 0.09 3.79 5.40
N GLN A 77 1.14 2.98 5.59
CA GLN A 77 1.07 1.81 6.44
C GLN A 77 0.59 2.14 7.88
N PRO A 78 1.07 3.22 8.55
CA PRO A 78 0.54 3.59 9.86
C PRO A 78 -0.94 3.96 9.86
N MET A 79 -1.44 4.62 8.80
CA MET A 79 -2.87 4.95 8.69
C MET A 79 -3.74 3.70 8.66
N PHE A 80 -3.30 2.66 7.95
CA PHE A 80 -4.05 1.40 7.90
C PHE A 80 -3.84 0.54 9.15
N LYS A 81 -2.65 0.55 9.76
CA LYS A 81 -2.39 -0.17 11.01
C LYS A 81 -3.23 0.34 12.17
N GLY A 82 -3.45 1.65 12.28
CA GLY A 82 -4.31 2.22 13.34
C GLY A 82 -5.72 1.60 13.32
N VAL A 83 -6.32 1.53 12.13
CA VAL A 83 -7.65 0.90 11.95
C VAL A 83 -7.62 -0.60 12.28
N ALA A 84 -6.54 -1.31 11.96
CA ALA A 84 -6.42 -2.74 12.24
C ALA A 84 -6.22 -3.04 13.74
N GLN A 85 -5.56 -2.14 14.48
CA GLN A 85 -5.37 -2.28 15.92
C GLN A 85 -6.66 -1.96 16.68
N GLU A 86 -7.34 -0.88 16.29
CA GLU A 86 -8.69 -0.55 16.79
C GLU A 86 -9.66 -1.72 16.55
N LYS A 87 -9.58 -2.39 15.39
CA LYS A 87 -10.34 -3.60 15.10
C LYS A 87 -10.09 -4.73 16.10
N SER A 88 -8.84 -5.00 16.45
CA SER A 88 -8.50 -6.10 17.38
C SER A 88 -8.91 -5.84 18.83
N GLU A 89 -9.09 -4.58 19.22
CA GLU A 89 -9.51 -4.17 20.56
C GLU A 89 -11.04 -4.15 20.71
N VAL A 90 -11.77 -3.90 19.61
CA VAL A 90 -13.25 -3.88 19.59
C VAL A 90 -13.86 -5.27 19.36
N GLU A 91 -13.18 -6.19 18.68
CA GLU A 91 -13.64 -7.60 18.52
C GLU A 91 -13.77 -8.37 19.85
N SER A 92 -13.24 -7.86 20.98
CA SER A 92 -13.52 -8.40 22.31
C SER A 92 -14.85 -7.94 22.93
N GLU A 93 -15.52 -6.93 22.36
CA GLU A 93 -16.73 -6.32 22.91
C GLU A 93 -17.73 -5.91 21.79
N ALA A 94 -18.66 -6.83 21.47
CA ALA A 94 -19.92 -6.66 20.73
C ALA A 94 -19.96 -6.78 19.18
N GLU A 95 -21.02 -7.47 18.72
CA GLU A 95 -21.53 -7.57 17.35
C GLU A 95 -22.39 -6.33 17.04
N ASP A 96 -21.97 -5.42 16.15
CA ASP A 96 -22.90 -4.64 15.30
C ASP A 96 -22.19 -3.75 14.24
N ASN A 97 -22.41 -4.11 12.97
CA ASN A 97 -22.61 -3.31 11.73
C ASN A 97 -21.84 -2.00 11.36
N ASP A 98 -20.88 -1.48 12.14
CA ASP A 98 -20.08 -0.29 11.74
C ASP A 98 -18.70 -0.61 11.10
N GLU A 99 -18.48 -1.88 10.76
CA GLU A 99 -17.20 -2.43 10.27
C GLU A 99 -16.70 -1.77 8.97
N ASP A 100 -17.62 -1.51 8.02
CA ASP A 100 -17.28 -0.94 6.72
C ASP A 100 -16.92 0.55 6.81
N VAL A 101 -17.46 1.29 7.78
CA VAL A 101 -17.33 2.75 7.85
C VAL A 101 -15.90 3.18 8.18
N HIS A 102 -15.25 2.51 9.16
CA HIS A 102 -13.87 2.83 9.56
C HIS A 102 -12.85 2.50 8.46
N ILE A 103 -13.03 1.36 7.77
CA ILE A 103 -12.15 0.92 6.67
C ILE A 103 -12.32 1.85 5.46
N VAL A 104 -13.57 2.17 5.10
CA VAL A 104 -13.87 3.12 4.01
C VAL A 104 -13.30 4.50 4.33
N GLY A 105 -13.42 4.97 5.58
CA GLY A 105 -12.86 6.25 6.03
C GLY A 105 -11.33 6.32 5.88
N ALA A 106 -10.60 5.28 6.29
CA ALA A 106 -9.15 5.23 6.15
C ALA A 106 -8.69 5.11 4.69
N LYS A 107 -9.40 4.33 3.86
CA LYS A 107 -9.17 4.26 2.41
C LYS A 107 -9.37 5.62 1.75
N GLN A 108 -10.46 6.33 2.06
CA GLN A 108 -10.72 7.68 1.55
C GLN A 108 -9.66 8.69 2.01
N LYS A 109 -9.24 8.61 3.28
CA LYS A 109 -8.16 9.44 3.81
C LYS A 109 -6.86 9.17 3.06
N ALA A 110 -6.48 7.90 2.91
CA ALA A 110 -5.28 7.50 2.17
C ALA A 110 -5.31 8.02 0.72
N LEU A 111 -6.44 7.91 0.01
CA LEU A 111 -6.59 8.44 -1.35
C LEU A 111 -6.29 9.95 -1.45
N LYS A 112 -6.71 10.75 -0.46
CA LYS A 112 -6.38 12.18 -0.40
C LYS A 112 -4.89 12.45 -0.21
N TRP A 113 -4.17 11.53 0.41
CA TRP A 113 -2.72 11.63 0.62
C TRP A 113 -1.91 11.09 -0.56
N ILE A 114 -2.46 10.19 -1.38
CA ILE A 114 -1.76 9.56 -2.53
C ILE A 114 -1.70 10.54 -3.71
N THR A 115 -0.82 11.52 -3.59
CA THR A 115 -0.51 12.53 -4.59
C THR A 115 1.00 12.68 -4.68
N TRP A 116 1.51 12.98 -5.87
CA TRP A 116 2.93 13.17 -6.11
C TRP A 116 3.55 14.21 -5.16
N GLU A 117 2.93 15.39 -5.07
CA GLU A 117 3.38 16.49 -4.20
C GLU A 117 3.55 16.07 -2.74
N ASN A 118 2.61 15.27 -2.22
CA ASN A 118 2.70 14.75 -0.85
C ASN A 118 3.82 13.70 -0.70
N MET A 119 4.11 12.93 -1.74
CA MET A 119 5.22 11.97 -1.73
C MET A 119 6.56 12.70 -1.72
N GLU A 120 6.75 13.69 -2.59
CA GLU A 120 7.95 14.54 -2.64
C GLU A 120 8.15 15.26 -1.31
N LYS A 121 7.11 15.95 -0.83
CA LYS A 121 7.16 16.67 0.45
C LYS A 121 7.51 15.76 1.63
N HIS A 122 7.00 14.53 1.64
CA HIS A 122 7.31 13.58 2.71
C HIS A 122 8.74 13.04 2.60
N TRP A 123 9.24 12.88 1.38
CA TRP A 123 10.62 12.45 1.13
C TRP A 123 11.63 13.51 1.56
N ASP A 124 11.39 14.78 1.21
CA ASP A 124 12.29 15.89 1.56
C ASP A 124 12.29 16.21 3.07
N MET A 125 11.24 15.83 3.82
CA MET A 125 11.20 16.00 5.28
C MET A 125 12.13 15.06 6.05
N VAL A 126 12.62 14.00 5.40
CA VAL A 126 13.42 12.94 6.03
C VAL A 126 14.91 13.07 5.69
N TRP A 127 15.28 14.01 4.83
CA TRP A 127 16.66 14.25 4.37
C TRP A 127 17.16 15.67 4.64
#